data_AF-A0A2M8P636-F1
#
_entry.id   AF-A0A2M8P636-F1
#
_cell.length_a   1.000
_cell.length_b   1.000
_cell.length_c   1.000
_cell.angle_alpha   90.00
_cell.angle_beta   90.00
_cell.angle_gamma   90.00
#
_symmetry.space_group_name_H-M   'P 1'
#
loop_
_entity.id
_entity.type
_entity.pdbx_description
1 polymer ?
#
loop_
_entity_poly.entity_id
_entity_poly.type
_entity_poly.pdbx_seq_one_letter_code
_entity_poly.pdbx_strand_id
1 'polypeptide(L)'
;RRDRERFSSPRQTPRNRGPGRREIGHGALAERALRYVVPTIQEFPYSIRVVSDILESNGSSSMATVCSGTLALLDAGVPIKAPVAGIAMGLVTQGEKWEVLTDIAGLEDHLGDMDFKV
;
A
#
# COMPACT_ATOMS: atom_id res chain seq x y z
N ARG A 1 8.73 4.31 15.23
CA ARG A 1 9.18 3.69 13.95
C ARG A 1 9.11 2.15 13.93
N ARG A 2 8.57 1.46 14.95
CA ARG A 2 8.34 0.00 14.92
C ARG A 2 6.92 -0.31 15.40
N ASP A 3 6.01 -0.46 14.45
CA ASP A 3 4.87 -1.36 14.60
C ASP A 3 4.93 -2.30 13.41
N ARG A 4 5.56 -3.45 13.70
CA ARG A 4 5.70 -4.56 12.79
C ARG A 4 4.31 -5.12 12.51
N GLU A 5 4.08 -5.45 11.26
CA GLU A 5 2.96 -6.28 10.85
C GLU A 5 3.21 -7.66 11.47
N ARG A 6 2.48 -7.96 12.56
CA ARG A 6 2.86 -9.02 13.50
C ARG A 6 2.46 -10.42 13.02
N PHE A 7 1.40 -10.54 12.21
CA PHE A 7 0.98 -11.82 11.62
C PHE A 7 1.77 -12.18 10.35
N SER A 8 2.20 -11.17 9.58
CA SER A 8 2.93 -11.34 8.32
C SER A 8 4.45 -11.50 8.46
N SER A 9 4.97 -11.48 9.70
CA SER A 9 6.37 -11.81 10.00
C SER A 9 6.44 -13.15 10.75
N PRO A 10 7.23 -14.14 10.29
CA PRO A 10 7.19 -15.52 10.81
C PRO A 10 7.63 -15.71 12.29
N ARG A 11 7.86 -14.63 13.05
CA ARG A 11 8.44 -14.69 14.42
C ARG A 11 7.72 -13.85 15.48
N GLN A 12 6.49 -13.39 15.26
CA GLN A 12 5.76 -12.61 16.27
C GLN A 12 4.32 -13.08 16.47
N THR A 13 3.94 -13.24 17.74
CA THR A 13 2.54 -13.38 18.15
C THR A 13 1.93 -11.99 18.35
N PRO A 14 0.91 -11.60 17.56
CA PRO A 14 0.25 -10.31 17.73
C PRO A 14 -0.58 -10.25 19.01
N ARG A 15 -0.62 -9.09 19.65
CA ARG A 15 -1.71 -8.74 20.56
C ARG A 15 -2.80 -8.08 19.72
N ASN A 16 -4.01 -8.63 19.70
CA ASN A 16 -5.17 -7.99 19.06
C ASN A 16 -5.47 -6.68 19.80
N ARG A 17 -5.06 -5.56 19.20
CA ARG A 17 -5.42 -4.19 19.59
C ARG A 17 -6.16 -3.56 18.40
N GLY A 18 -6.80 -2.41 18.61
CA GLY A 18 -7.33 -1.61 17.50
C GLY A 18 -6.23 -1.21 16.50
N PRO A 19 -6.61 -0.69 15.32
CA PRO A 19 -5.67 -0.44 14.24
C PRO A 19 -4.55 0.51 14.65
N GLY A 20 -3.32 0.15 14.29
CA GLY A 20 -2.13 0.94 14.55
C GLY A 20 -2.06 2.19 13.67
N ARG A 21 -1.24 3.17 14.06
CA ARG A 21 -1.04 4.41 13.26
C ARG A 21 -0.58 4.13 11.83
N ARG A 22 0.27 3.10 11.65
CA ARG A 22 0.78 2.71 10.33
C ARG A 22 -0.32 2.13 9.43
N GLU A 23 -1.16 1.27 9.98
CA GLU A 23 -2.29 0.65 9.26
C GLU A 23 -3.28 1.73 8.81
N ILE A 24 -3.59 2.70 9.69
CA ILE A 24 -4.42 3.85 9.35
C ILE A 24 -3.78 4.69 8.22
N GLY A 25 -2.47 4.96 8.30
CA GLY A 25 -1.75 5.73 7.29
C GLY A 25 -1.71 5.03 5.92
N HIS A 26 -1.48 3.72 5.89
CA HIS A 26 -1.49 2.93 4.65
C HIS A 26 -2.89 2.87 4.04
N GLY A 27 -3.92 2.66 4.87
CA GLY A 27 -5.32 2.68 4.43
C GLY A 27 -5.71 4.02 3.81
N ALA A 28 -5.36 5.12 4.46
CA ALA A 28 -5.63 6.47 3.93
C ALA A 28 -4.88 6.76 2.63
N LEU A 29 -3.64 6.26 2.48
CA LEU A 29 -2.87 6.39 1.25
C LEU A 29 -3.54 5.65 0.09
N ALA A 30 -3.96 4.41 0.32
CA ALA A 30 -4.62 3.59 -0.69
C ALA A 30 -6.01 4.13 -1.06
N GLU A 31 -6.79 4.58 -0.06
CA GLU A 31 -8.07 5.25 -0.28
C GLU A 31 -7.87 6.49 -1.17
N ARG A 32 -6.86 7.31 -0.86
CA ARG A 32 -6.57 8.51 -1.64
C ARG A 32 -6.17 8.20 -3.09
N ALA A 33 -5.45 7.10 -3.32
CA ALA A 33 -5.10 6.66 -4.66
C ALA A 33 -6.34 6.22 -5.47
N LEU A 34 -7.23 5.42 -4.86
CA LEU A 34 -8.41 4.87 -5.54
C LEU A 34 -9.55 5.88 -5.70
N ARG A 35 -9.70 6.84 -4.79
CA ARG A 35 -10.84 7.77 -4.76
C ARG A 35 -11.06 8.53 -6.08
N TYR A 36 -10.00 8.81 -6.83
CA TYR A 36 -10.10 9.55 -8.09
C TYR A 36 -10.69 8.73 -9.25
N VAL A 37 -10.61 7.39 -9.16
CA VAL A 37 -11.15 6.47 -10.18
C VAL A 37 -12.51 5.88 -9.80
N VAL A 38 -12.94 6.04 -8.54
CA VAL A 38 -14.26 5.60 -8.06
C VAL A 38 -15.38 6.41 -8.75
N PRO A 39 -16.47 5.76 -9.20
CA PRO A 39 -17.61 6.43 -9.83
C PRO A 39 -18.35 7.35 -8.87
N THR A 40 -19.14 8.27 -9.43
CA THR A 40 -20.04 9.11 -8.64
C THR A 40 -21.24 8.32 -8.11
N ILE A 41 -21.92 8.84 -7.09
CA ILE A 41 -23.13 8.21 -6.52
C ILE A 41 -24.25 8.12 -7.57
N GLN A 42 -24.29 9.04 -8.54
CA GLN A 42 -25.26 9.03 -9.63
C GLN A 42 -25.00 7.90 -10.63
N GLU A 43 -23.73 7.55 -10.87
CA GLU A 43 -23.33 6.48 -11.79
C GLU A 43 -23.40 5.10 -11.13
N PHE A 44 -23.08 5.01 -9.84
CA PHE A 44 -23.05 3.78 -9.08
C PHE A 44 -23.53 4.01 -7.64
N PRO A 45 -24.84 3.85 -7.36
CA PRO A 45 -25.48 4.25 -6.09
C PRO A 45 -25.27 3.23 -4.96
N TYR A 46 -24.03 2.79 -4.77
CA TYR A 46 -23.65 1.83 -3.72
C TYR A 46 -22.55 2.40 -2.84
N SER A 47 -22.59 2.06 -1.55
CA SER A 47 -21.44 2.27 -0.67
C SER A 47 -20.39 1.19 -0.93
N ILE A 48 -19.15 1.61 -1.10
CA ILE A 48 -18.03 0.71 -1.39
C ILE A 48 -17.15 0.62 -0.14
N ARG A 49 -16.83 -0.60 0.27
CA ARG A 49 -15.87 -0.87 1.35
C ARG A 49 -14.87 -1.91 0.87
N VAL A 50 -13.60 -1.53 0.84
CA VAL A 50 -12.48 -2.42 0.53
C VAL A 50 -11.70 -2.68 1.82
N VAL A 51 -11.36 -3.94 2.07
CA VAL A 51 -10.51 -4.36 3.18
C VAL A 51 -9.33 -5.13 2.59
N SER A 52 -8.11 -4.76 2.99
CA SER A 52 -6.88 -5.39 2.52
C SER A 52 -6.15 -5.98 3.71
N ASP A 53 -6.08 -7.31 3.74
CA ASP A 53 -5.32 -8.05 4.75
C ASP A 53 -3.93 -8.39 4.21
N ILE A 54 -2.90 -7.89 4.90
CA ILE A 54 -1.51 -8.14 4.53
C ILE A 54 -1.07 -9.48 5.12
N LEU A 55 -1.05 -10.52 4.30
CA LEU A 55 -0.68 -11.87 4.72
C LEU A 55 0.84 -12.06 4.85
N GLU A 56 1.60 -11.40 3.98
CA GLU A 56 3.06 -11.40 3.96
C GLU A 56 3.58 -10.00 3.66
N SER A 57 4.80 -9.71 4.14
CA SER A 57 5.35 -8.36 4.01
C SER A 57 6.86 -8.35 3.97
N ASN A 58 7.38 -8.00 2.80
CA ASN A 58 8.80 -7.75 2.58
C ASN A 58 9.04 -6.56 1.63
N GLY A 59 8.02 -5.74 1.41
CA GLY A 59 8.06 -4.57 0.52
C GLY A 59 6.94 -3.60 0.86
N SER A 60 6.44 -2.84 -0.12
CA SER A 60 5.41 -1.83 0.12
C SER A 60 4.00 -2.41 0.22
N SER A 61 3.60 -2.80 1.44
CA SER A 61 2.23 -3.27 1.73
C SER A 61 1.16 -2.25 1.34
N SER A 62 1.45 -0.94 1.45
CA SER A 62 0.55 0.12 1.00
C SER A 62 0.30 0.12 -0.51
N MET A 63 1.33 -0.16 -1.33
CA MET A 63 1.18 -0.19 -2.79
C MET A 63 0.52 -1.49 -3.25
N ALA A 64 0.81 -2.61 -2.57
CA ALA A 64 0.07 -3.85 -2.74
C ALA A 64 -1.43 -3.68 -2.45
N THR A 65 -1.81 -2.89 -1.42
CA THR A 65 -3.22 -2.54 -1.13
C THR A 65 -3.88 -1.74 -2.27
N VAL A 66 -3.14 -0.85 -2.95
CA VAL A 66 -3.69 -0.12 -4.12
C VAL A 66 -3.98 -1.10 -5.26
N CYS A 67 -3.02 -1.95 -5.61
CA CYS A 67 -3.17 -2.92 -6.69
C CYS A 67 -4.30 -3.92 -6.40
N SER A 68 -4.32 -4.51 -5.20
CA SER A 68 -5.38 -5.44 -4.78
C SER A 68 -6.75 -4.77 -4.69
N GLY A 69 -6.81 -3.52 -4.23
CA GLY A 69 -8.04 -2.72 -4.22
C GLY A 69 -8.60 -2.51 -5.63
N THR A 70 -7.75 -2.17 -6.61
CA THR A 70 -8.16 -2.08 -8.02
C THR A 70 -8.73 -3.41 -8.53
N LEU A 71 -8.05 -4.53 -8.27
CA LEU A 71 -8.52 -5.85 -8.68
C LEU A 71 -9.86 -6.20 -8.03
N ALA A 72 -10.04 -5.91 -6.74
CA ALA A 72 -11.29 -6.15 -6.03
C ALA A 72 -12.44 -5.29 -6.57
N LEU A 73 -12.18 -4.04 -6.96
CA LEU A 73 -13.19 -3.17 -7.57
C LEU A 73 -13.62 -3.69 -8.94
N LEU A 74 -12.67 -4.15 -9.75
CA LEU A 74 -12.94 -4.74 -11.05
C LEU A 74 -13.74 -6.05 -10.92
N ASP A 75 -13.35 -6.92 -10.00
CA ASP A 75 -14.03 -8.20 -9.73
C ASP A 75 -15.46 -7.99 -9.20
N ALA A 76 -15.65 -7.00 -8.34
CA ALA A 76 -16.97 -6.60 -7.84
C ALA A 76 -17.84 -5.88 -8.90
N GLY A 77 -17.33 -5.65 -10.11
CA GLY A 77 -18.06 -4.99 -11.20
C GLY A 77 -18.27 -3.49 -10.99
N VAL A 78 -17.45 -2.85 -10.14
CA VAL A 78 -17.51 -1.39 -9.94
C VAL A 78 -16.99 -0.71 -11.22
N PRO A 79 -17.76 0.22 -11.82
CA PRO A 79 -17.37 0.91 -13.05
C PRO A 79 -16.33 2.00 -12.76
N ILE A 80 -15.10 1.59 -12.42
CA ILE A 80 -13.99 2.50 -12.18
C ILE A 80 -13.51 3.14 -13.49
N LYS A 81 -13.09 4.40 -13.44
CA LYS A 81 -12.64 5.16 -14.63
C LYS A 81 -11.40 4.56 -15.30
N ALA A 82 -10.48 4.06 -14.49
CA ALA A 82 -9.25 3.40 -14.95
C ALA A 82 -8.69 2.52 -13.83
N PRO A 83 -7.97 1.42 -14.15
CA PRO A 83 -7.20 0.67 -13.17
C PRO A 83 -6.07 1.52 -12.57
N VAL A 84 -5.82 1.38 -11.27
CA VAL A 84 -4.72 2.05 -10.56
C VAL A 84 -3.75 1.01 -10.02
N ALA A 85 -2.45 1.27 -10.19
CA ALA A 85 -1.37 0.50 -9.59
C ALA A 85 -0.47 1.46 -8.79
N GLY A 86 0.35 0.93 -7.90
CA GLY A 86 1.34 1.71 -7.18
C GLY A 86 2.65 0.96 -7.01
N ILE A 87 3.73 1.69 -6.80
CA ILE A 87 5.08 1.14 -6.60
C ILE A 87 5.87 1.96 -5.55
N ALA A 88 6.81 1.30 -4.89
CA ALA A 88 7.78 1.98 -4.02
C ALA A 88 9.14 2.07 -4.70
N MET A 89 9.69 3.28 -4.71
CA MET A 89 10.97 3.64 -5.28
C MET A 89 11.94 3.97 -4.14
N GLY A 90 13.17 3.49 -4.25
CA GLY A 90 14.24 3.81 -3.32
C GLY A 90 15.34 4.65 -3.96
N LEU A 91 16.19 5.22 -3.11
CA LEU A 91 17.39 5.93 -3.53
C LEU A 91 18.57 5.49 -2.66
N VAL A 92 19.71 5.22 -3.27
CA VAL A 92 20.99 5.03 -2.57
C VAL A 92 21.99 6.05 -3.10
N THR A 93 22.63 6.78 -2.19
CA THR A 93 23.59 7.83 -2.50
C THR A 93 24.97 7.50 -1.93
N GLN A 94 26.02 7.78 -2.72
CA GLN A 94 27.40 7.64 -2.29
C GLN A 94 28.23 8.80 -2.85
N GLY A 95 28.45 9.82 -2.01
CA GLY A 95 29.08 11.08 -2.44
C GLY A 95 28.18 11.82 -3.43
N GLU A 96 28.68 12.06 -4.64
CA GLU A 96 27.92 12.71 -5.72
C GLU A 96 27.16 11.73 -6.62
N LYS A 97 27.31 10.42 -6.41
CA LYS A 97 26.61 9.38 -7.18
C LYS A 97 25.32 8.98 -6.47
N TRP A 98 24.29 8.70 -7.27
CA TRP A 98 23.03 8.17 -6.78
C TRP A 98 22.47 7.13 -7.76
N GLU A 99 21.76 6.15 -7.21
CA GLU A 99 21.06 5.11 -7.96
C GLU A 99 19.64 4.98 -7.44
N VAL A 100 18.68 4.87 -8.37
CA VAL A 100 17.27 4.66 -8.05
C VAL A 100 16.95 3.18 -8.08
N LEU A 101 16.32 2.71 -7.00
CA LEU A 101 15.86 1.33 -6.85
C LEU A 101 14.35 1.28 -7.14
N THR A 102 13.92 0.26 -7.88
CA THR A 102 12.52 0.06 -8.25
C THR A 102 11.97 -1.14 -7.48
N ASP A 103 10.77 -1.01 -6.90
CA ASP A 103 10.11 -2.01 -6.05
C ASP A 103 10.98 -2.48 -4.87
N ILE A 104 11.31 -1.54 -3.99
CA ILE A 104 12.24 -1.80 -2.88
C ILE A 104 11.70 -2.81 -1.85
N ALA A 105 12.58 -3.71 -1.44
CA ALA A 105 12.37 -4.60 -0.31
C ALA A 105 12.57 -3.87 1.03
N GLY A 106 12.08 -4.47 2.12
CA GLY A 106 12.19 -3.87 3.46
C GLY A 106 13.62 -3.65 3.96
N LEU A 107 14.59 -4.40 3.44
CA LEU A 107 16.01 -4.18 3.74
C LEU A 107 16.57 -2.96 3.00
N GLU A 108 16.14 -2.75 1.75
CA GLU A 108 16.58 -1.64 0.91
C GLU A 108 15.98 -0.31 1.38
N ASP A 109 14.73 -0.31 1.85
CA ASP A 109 14.13 0.84 2.56
C ASP A 109 14.91 1.16 3.85
N HIS A 110 15.31 0.13 4.61
CA HIS A 110 16.00 0.35 5.88
C HIS A 110 17.41 0.94 5.72
N LEU A 111 18.12 0.55 4.66
CA LEU A 111 19.50 0.95 4.39
C LEU A 111 19.63 2.09 3.38
N GLY A 112 18.57 2.36 2.61
CA GLY A 112 18.53 3.42 1.61
C GLY A 112 18.26 4.80 2.21
N ASP A 113 18.40 5.81 1.36
CA ASP A 113 18.28 7.22 1.72
C ASP A 113 16.86 7.76 1.53
N MET A 114 16.02 7.06 0.77
CA MET A 114 14.66 7.48 0.43
C MET A 114 13.72 6.28 0.24
N ASP A 115 12.47 6.42 0.70
CA ASP A 115 11.29 5.61 0.34
C ASP A 115 10.25 6.56 -0.28
N PHE A 116 10.03 6.44 -1.58
CA PHE A 116 9.10 7.25 -2.35
C PHE A 116 8.02 6.37 -2.99
N LYS A 117 6.76 6.70 -2.75
CA LYS A 117 5.60 5.90 -3.18
C LYS A 117 4.80 6.67 -4.21
N VAL A 118 4.53 6.05 -5.35
CA VAL A 118 3.77 6.62 -6.47
C VAL A 118 2.69 5.67 -6.92
#